data_AF-A0A7S1RX40-F1
#
_entry.id   AF-A0A7S1RX40-F1
#
_cell.length_a   1.000
_cell.length_b   1.000
_cell.length_c   1.000
_cell.angle_alpha   90.00
_cell.angle_beta   90.00
_cell.angle_gamma   90.00
#
_symmetry.space_group_name_H-M   'P 1'
#
loop_
_entity.id
_entity.type
_entity.pdbx_description
1 polymer ?
#
loop_
_entity_poly.entity_id
_entity_poly.type
_entity_poly.pdbx_seq_one_letter_code
_entity_poly.pdbx_strand_id
1 'polypeptide(L)'
;SVPGVPAPAAMSLDERILDVSKRFARELVQARAKIAEDKERLAKELAAERERLTDELRQRHQLVQAERNVLGHARERAEAISSQFEDDVLALNVGGQLFSTQRSTICLYEGSYLANLFSGRWESSIERDSEGRYFLDFDPASFRLVLNFLRSKRLEHESAPTPPPAVPSERQEHFRNLVEYLGLTEELQQAAELAKAKRPKAPTPPPPPLGASILQS
;
A
#
# COMPACT_ATOMS: atom_id res chain seq x y z
N SER A 1 -60.39 -78.92 -45.93
CA SER A 1 -58.93 -78.92 -45.87
C SER A 1 -58.36 -77.64 -46.46
N VAL A 2 -57.76 -76.82 -45.62
CA VAL A 2 -56.76 -75.77 -45.94
C VAL A 2 -55.40 -76.51 -46.09
N PRO A 3 -54.30 -76.03 -46.74
CA PRO A 3 -53.95 -74.69 -47.26
C PRO A 3 -53.25 -74.67 -48.64
N GLY A 4 -52.92 -73.47 -49.10
CA GLY A 4 -51.81 -73.25 -50.02
C GLY A 4 -51.52 -71.76 -50.26
N VAL A 5 -51.41 -70.95 -49.20
CA VAL A 5 -50.93 -69.56 -49.33
C VAL A 5 -49.47 -69.62 -49.77
N PRO A 6 -49.08 -69.00 -50.90
CA PRO A 6 -47.69 -69.02 -51.35
C PRO A 6 -46.82 -68.33 -50.31
N ALA A 7 -45.80 -69.05 -49.84
CA ALA A 7 -44.81 -68.51 -48.92
C ALA A 7 -44.11 -67.29 -49.56
N PRO A 8 -43.90 -66.19 -48.82
CA PRO A 8 -43.21 -65.03 -49.37
C PRO A 8 -41.80 -65.44 -49.79
N ALA A 9 -41.38 -65.02 -50.99
CA ALA A 9 -40.06 -65.32 -51.53
C ALA A 9 -38.98 -64.94 -50.50
N ALA A 10 -38.20 -65.92 -50.04
CA ALA A 10 -37.12 -65.69 -49.11
C ALA A 10 -36.02 -64.90 -49.83
N MET A 11 -35.73 -63.69 -49.35
CA MET A 11 -34.65 -62.85 -49.89
C MET A 11 -33.32 -63.62 -49.93
N SER A 12 -32.58 -63.45 -51.02
CA SER A 12 -31.24 -64.02 -51.14
C SER A 12 -30.32 -63.45 -50.06
N LEU A 13 -29.33 -64.24 -49.62
CA LEU A 13 -28.32 -63.81 -48.65
C LEU A 13 -27.63 -62.50 -49.10
N ASP A 14 -27.36 -62.37 -50.41
CA ASP A 14 -26.73 -61.19 -51.00
C ASP A 14 -27.63 -59.94 -50.90
N GLU A 15 -28.94 -60.11 -51.07
CA GLU A 15 -29.92 -59.01 -50.93
C GLU A 15 -30.03 -58.54 -49.47
N ARG A 16 -29.94 -59.48 -48.51
CA ARG A 16 -29.93 -59.16 -47.08
C ARG A 16 -28.65 -58.43 -46.68
N ILE A 17 -27.49 -58.86 -47.18
CA ILE A 17 -26.21 -58.19 -46.94
C ILE A 17 -26.25 -56.77 -47.51
N LEU A 18 -26.73 -56.61 -48.75
CA LEU A 18 -26.83 -55.31 -49.40
C LEU A 18 -27.77 -54.36 -48.65
N ASP A 19 -28.91 -54.83 -48.15
CA ASP A 19 -29.85 -53.99 -47.38
C ASP A 19 -29.25 -53.56 -46.04
N VAL A 20 -28.56 -54.46 -45.32
CA VAL A 20 -27.85 -54.12 -44.09
C VAL A 20 -26.75 -53.09 -44.35
N SER A 21 -25.93 -53.28 -45.40
CA SER A 21 -24.90 -52.31 -45.78
C SER A 21 -25.50 -50.95 -46.15
N LYS A 22 -26.64 -50.90 -46.85
CA LYS A 22 -27.35 -49.66 -47.18
C LYS A 22 -27.96 -48.98 -45.95
N ARG A 23 -28.43 -49.72 -44.95
CA ARG A 23 -28.91 -49.16 -43.68
C ARG A 23 -27.77 -48.54 -42.88
N PHE A 24 -26.67 -49.28 -42.70
CA PHE A 24 -25.47 -48.76 -42.04
C PHE A 24 -24.88 -47.54 -42.74
N ALA A 25 -24.83 -47.53 -44.07
CA ALA A 25 -24.37 -46.37 -44.83
C ALA A 25 -25.26 -45.13 -44.59
N ARG A 26 -26.58 -45.31 -44.53
CA ARG A 26 -27.53 -44.22 -44.22
C ARG A 26 -27.34 -43.70 -42.79
N GLU A 27 -27.21 -44.59 -41.81
CA GLU A 27 -26.97 -44.22 -40.41
C GLU A 27 -25.64 -43.47 -40.24
N LEU A 28 -24.57 -43.90 -40.92
CA LEU A 28 -23.27 -43.20 -40.90
C LEU A 28 -23.36 -41.80 -41.49
N VAL A 29 -24.10 -41.64 -42.60
CA VAL A 29 -24.31 -40.32 -43.22
C VAL A 29 -25.11 -39.41 -42.30
N GLN A 30 -26.18 -39.92 -41.69
CA GLN A 30 -27.00 -39.15 -40.74
C GLN A 30 -26.21 -38.77 -39.47
N ALA A 31 -25.44 -39.69 -38.89
CA ALA A 31 -24.61 -39.42 -37.73
C ALA A 31 -23.53 -38.37 -38.03
N ARG A 32 -22.88 -38.45 -39.20
CA ARG A 32 -21.91 -37.44 -39.64
C ARG A 32 -22.54 -36.07 -39.85
N ALA A 33 -23.72 -36.01 -40.46
CA ALA A 33 -24.45 -34.75 -40.65
C ALA A 33 -24.80 -34.10 -39.30
N LYS A 34 -25.31 -34.89 -38.35
CA LYS A 34 -25.63 -34.40 -37.00
C LYS A 34 -24.40 -33.88 -36.25
N ILE A 35 -23.28 -34.61 -36.32
CA ILE A 35 -22.01 -34.16 -35.73
C ILE A 35 -21.53 -32.85 -36.38
N ALA A 36 -21.69 -32.70 -37.70
CA ALA A 36 -21.30 -31.48 -38.39
C ALA A 36 -22.16 -30.28 -37.94
N GLU A 37 -23.48 -30.45 -37.83
CA GLU A 37 -24.40 -29.43 -37.33
C GLU A 37 -24.12 -29.05 -35.87
N ASP A 38 -23.94 -30.03 -34.98
CA ASP A 38 -23.62 -29.79 -33.57
C ASP A 38 -22.28 -29.08 -33.42
N LYS A 39 -21.28 -29.44 -34.23
CA LYS A 39 -19.98 -28.77 -34.25
C LYS A 39 -20.09 -27.31 -34.71
N GLU A 40 -20.93 -27.04 -35.71
CA GLU A 40 -21.16 -25.67 -36.19
C GLU A 40 -21.89 -24.83 -35.13
N ARG A 41 -22.90 -25.40 -34.45
CA ARG A 41 -23.59 -24.73 -33.35
C ARG A 41 -22.64 -24.38 -32.21
N LEU A 42 -21.85 -25.34 -31.74
CA LEU A 42 -20.86 -25.12 -30.68
C LEU A 42 -19.82 -24.06 -31.08
N ALA A 43 -19.37 -24.08 -32.34
CA ALA A 43 -18.40 -23.10 -32.83
C ALA A 43 -18.98 -21.68 -32.83
N LYS A 44 -20.26 -21.51 -33.18
CA LYS A 44 -20.95 -20.21 -33.11
C LYS A 44 -21.11 -19.73 -31.68
N GLU A 45 -21.52 -20.60 -30.76
CA GLU A 45 -21.63 -20.26 -29.33
C GLU A 45 -20.28 -19.86 -28.73
N LEU A 46 -19.23 -20.62 -29.00
CA LEU A 46 -17.88 -20.32 -28.53
C LEU A 46 -17.34 -19.01 -29.13
N ALA A 47 -17.64 -18.72 -30.40
CA ALA A 47 -17.25 -17.47 -31.03
C ALA A 47 -17.95 -16.27 -30.39
N ALA A 48 -19.27 -16.37 -30.16
CA ALA A 48 -20.05 -15.33 -29.50
C ALA A 48 -19.59 -15.09 -28.05
N GLU A 49 -19.24 -16.16 -27.32
CA GLU A 49 -18.74 -16.04 -25.95
C GLU A 49 -17.34 -15.41 -25.90
N ARG A 50 -16.44 -15.78 -26.83
CA ARG A 50 -15.13 -15.14 -26.95
C ARG A 50 -15.23 -13.66 -27.27
N GLU A 51 -16.15 -13.27 -28.14
CA GLU A 51 -16.39 -11.86 -28.48
C GLU A 51 -16.86 -11.08 -27.25
N ARG A 52 -17.86 -11.60 -26.53
CA ARG A 52 -18.35 -11.00 -25.28
C ARG A 52 -17.24 -10.81 -24.24
N LEU A 53 -16.44 -11.84 -23.98
CA LEU A 53 -15.34 -11.77 -23.01
C LEU A 53 -14.27 -10.77 -23.45
N THR A 54 -13.99 -10.67 -24.75
CA THR A 54 -13.03 -9.71 -25.29
C THR A 54 -13.51 -8.28 -25.07
N ASP A 55 -14.80 -8.01 -25.33
CA ASP A 55 -15.39 -6.70 -25.10
C ASP A 55 -15.45 -6.34 -23.61
N GLU A 56 -15.78 -7.30 -22.74
CA GLU A 56 -15.77 -7.10 -21.29
C GLU A 56 -14.36 -6.78 -20.75
N LEU A 57 -13.33 -7.49 -21.22
CA LEU A 57 -11.94 -7.19 -20.90
C LEU A 57 -11.53 -5.80 -21.38
N ARG A 58 -11.94 -5.42 -22.60
CA ARG A 58 -11.67 -4.08 -23.15
C ARG A 58 -12.31 -2.99 -22.29
N GLN A 59 -13.56 -3.17 -21.89
CA GLN A 59 -14.27 -2.22 -21.02
C GLN A 59 -13.60 -2.11 -19.63
N ARG A 60 -13.26 -3.24 -18.99
CA ARG A 60 -12.54 -3.21 -17.71
C ARG A 60 -11.20 -2.49 -17.84
N HIS A 61 -10.46 -2.74 -18.91
CA HIS A 61 -9.18 -2.09 -19.14
C HIS A 61 -9.32 -0.58 -19.30
N GLN A 62 -10.35 -0.13 -20.04
CA GLN A 62 -10.64 1.30 -20.20
C GLN A 62 -10.99 1.96 -18.87
N LEU A 63 -11.80 1.31 -18.02
CA LEU A 63 -12.14 1.83 -16.69
C LEU A 63 -10.91 1.96 -15.79
N VAL A 64 -10.09 0.90 -15.71
CA VAL A 64 -8.86 0.92 -14.90
C VAL A 64 -7.88 1.97 -15.42
N GLN A 65 -7.76 2.14 -16.74
CA GLN A 65 -6.92 3.19 -17.31
C GLN A 65 -7.47 4.59 -16.99
N ALA A 66 -8.78 4.82 -17.09
CA ALA A 66 -9.39 6.09 -16.76
C ALA A 66 -9.18 6.44 -15.27
N GLU A 67 -9.39 5.49 -14.37
CA GLU A 67 -9.12 5.65 -12.94
C GLU A 67 -7.64 5.98 -12.70
N ARG A 68 -6.72 5.24 -13.32
CA ARG A 68 -5.28 5.51 -13.22
C ARG A 68 -4.91 6.89 -13.73
N ASN A 69 -5.52 7.38 -14.80
CA ASN A 69 -5.25 8.71 -15.35
C ASN A 69 -5.74 9.82 -14.40
N VAL A 70 -6.93 9.66 -13.81
CA VAL A 70 -7.45 10.60 -12.81
C VAL A 70 -6.52 10.67 -11.59
N LEU A 71 -6.12 9.51 -11.07
CA LEU A 71 -5.17 9.42 -9.96
C LEU A 71 -3.79 9.99 -10.32
N GLY A 72 -3.33 9.74 -11.55
CA GLY A 72 -2.10 10.30 -12.10
C GLY A 72 -2.09 11.82 -12.11
N HIS A 73 -3.15 12.46 -12.62
CA HIS A 73 -3.26 13.92 -12.63
C HIS A 73 -3.41 14.52 -11.24
N ALA A 74 -4.13 13.86 -10.32
CA ALA A 74 -4.21 14.32 -8.93
C ALA A 74 -2.83 14.27 -8.24
N ARG A 75 -2.05 13.21 -8.52
CA ARG A 75 -0.69 13.06 -8.02
C ARG A 75 0.27 14.08 -8.64
N GLU A 76 0.22 14.26 -9.95
CA GLU A 76 1.07 15.22 -10.67
C GLU A 76 0.82 16.67 -10.19
N ARG A 77 -0.45 17.02 -9.91
CA ARG A 77 -0.77 18.32 -9.29
C ARG A 77 -0.22 18.43 -7.88
N ALA A 78 -0.34 17.37 -7.07
CA ALA A 78 0.22 17.36 -5.71
C ALA A 78 1.75 17.45 -5.72
N GLU A 79 2.42 16.73 -6.63
CA GLU A 79 3.88 16.79 -6.83
C GLU A 79 4.32 18.16 -7.36
N ALA A 80 3.60 18.74 -8.32
CA ALA A 80 3.88 20.08 -8.83
C ALA A 80 3.76 21.14 -7.72
N ILE A 81 2.72 21.07 -6.88
CA ILE A 81 2.55 21.95 -5.72
C ILE A 81 3.70 21.72 -4.73
N SER A 82 4.02 20.48 -4.38
CA SER A 82 5.12 20.15 -3.47
C SER A 82 6.48 20.70 -3.96
N SER A 83 6.78 20.54 -5.27
CA SER A 83 8.01 21.06 -5.88
C SER A 83 8.11 22.59 -5.94
N GLN A 84 6.99 23.31 -5.85
CA GLN A 84 6.99 24.78 -5.77
C GLN A 84 7.47 25.31 -4.41
N PHE A 85 7.44 24.47 -3.38
CA PHE A 85 7.80 24.85 -2.00
C PHE A 85 9.09 24.20 -1.53
N GLU A 86 10.05 23.95 -2.43
CA GLU A 86 11.36 23.45 -2.04
C GLU A 86 12.06 24.40 -1.06
N ASP A 87 12.01 24.00 0.21
CA ASP A 87 12.69 24.51 1.39
C ASP A 87 12.45 25.99 1.79
N ASP A 88 11.19 26.44 1.68
CA ASP A 88 10.77 27.74 2.21
C ASP A 88 10.78 27.80 3.75
N VAL A 89 10.83 29.03 4.27
CA VAL A 89 10.76 29.31 5.70
C VAL A 89 9.31 29.53 6.10
N LEU A 90 8.79 28.63 6.93
CA LEU A 90 7.47 28.70 7.50
C LEU A 90 7.47 29.56 8.76
N ALA A 91 6.57 30.55 8.80
CA ALA A 91 6.27 31.32 10.01
C ALA A 91 5.04 30.73 10.70
N LEU A 92 5.21 30.30 11.95
CA LEU A 92 4.21 29.59 12.72
C LEU A 92 3.87 30.39 13.98
N ASN A 93 2.58 30.44 14.33
CA ASN A 93 2.09 30.89 15.61
C ASN A 93 1.52 29.66 16.34
N VAL A 94 2.24 29.18 17.34
CA VAL A 94 1.88 27.98 18.09
C VAL A 94 1.39 28.40 19.46
N GLY A 95 0.10 28.25 19.76
CA GLY A 95 -0.49 28.63 21.04
C GLY A 95 -0.21 30.09 21.46
N GLY A 96 -0.01 31.00 20.51
CA GLY A 96 0.36 32.40 20.75
C GLY A 96 1.86 32.72 20.71
N GLN A 97 2.73 31.72 20.64
CA GLN A 97 4.18 31.91 20.54
C GLN A 97 4.67 31.73 19.10
N LEU A 98 5.55 32.63 18.66
CA LEU A 98 6.05 32.62 17.29
C LEU A 98 7.24 31.67 17.12
N PHE A 99 7.19 30.89 16.04
CA PHE A 99 8.25 30.02 15.58
C PHE A 99 8.54 30.27 14.10
N SER A 100 9.77 29.99 13.70
CA SER A 100 10.17 29.98 12.29
C SER A 100 11.00 28.73 12.02
N THR A 101 10.70 28.02 10.94
CA THR A 101 11.44 26.80 10.57
C THR A 101 11.38 26.54 9.08
N GLN A 102 12.35 25.79 8.56
CA GLN A 102 12.29 25.29 7.19
C GLN A 102 11.21 24.22 7.04
N ARG A 103 10.55 24.20 5.88
CA ARG A 103 9.60 23.14 5.51
C ARG A 103 10.22 21.76 5.57
N SER A 104 11.45 21.58 5.07
CA SER A 104 12.15 20.29 5.17
C SER A 104 12.31 19.78 6.59
N THR A 105 12.30 20.68 7.59
CA THR A 105 12.38 20.31 9.00
C THR A 105 11.04 19.81 9.53
N ILE A 106 9.95 20.53 9.22
CA ILE A 106 8.63 20.17 9.73
C ILE A 106 8.05 18.94 9.02
N CYS A 107 8.47 18.72 7.77
CA CYS A 107 8.09 17.59 6.92
C CYS A 107 9.10 16.43 6.95
N LEU A 108 10.04 16.41 7.91
CA LEU A 108 11.12 15.43 7.96
C LEU A 108 10.64 13.97 7.93
N TYR A 109 9.54 13.68 8.62
CA TYR A 109 8.95 12.35 8.67
C TYR A 109 7.66 12.33 7.84
N GLU A 110 7.74 11.70 6.67
CA GLU A 110 6.59 11.50 5.78
C GLU A 110 5.48 10.73 6.52
N GLY A 111 4.23 11.16 6.33
CA GLY A 111 3.08 10.56 7.00
C GLY A 111 2.78 11.12 8.41
N SER A 112 3.71 11.85 9.03
CA SER A 112 3.42 12.60 10.25
C SER A 112 2.35 13.68 10.01
N TYR A 113 1.64 14.07 11.07
CA TYR A 113 0.60 15.10 10.98
C TYR A 113 1.15 16.41 10.43
N LEU A 114 2.34 16.82 10.89
CA LEU A 114 3.02 18.02 10.45
C LEU A 114 3.42 17.96 8.98
N ALA A 115 3.98 16.82 8.53
CA ALA A 115 4.29 16.63 7.12
C ALA A 115 3.04 16.71 6.24
N ASN A 116 1.91 16.14 6.70
CA ASN A 116 0.64 16.21 5.98
C ASN A 116 0.10 17.64 5.88
N LEU A 117 0.13 18.41 6.97
CA LEU A 117 -0.28 19.81 6.98
C LEU A 117 0.54 20.65 5.99
N PHE A 118 1.86 20.49 6.00
CA PHE A 118 2.80 21.28 5.20
C PHE A 118 3.29 20.57 3.93
N SER A 119 2.48 19.64 3.40
CA SER A 119 2.77 18.89 2.16
C SER A 119 2.42 19.64 0.86
N GLY A 120 1.99 20.91 0.95
CA GLY A 120 1.41 21.68 -0.14
C GLY A 120 -0.08 21.40 -0.36
N ARG A 121 -0.58 20.21 0.00
CA ARG A 121 -1.94 19.77 -0.31
C ARG A 121 -3.02 20.43 0.57
N TRP A 122 -2.73 20.64 1.85
CA TRP A 122 -3.70 21.10 2.84
C TRP A 122 -3.38 22.48 3.43
N GLU A 123 -2.30 23.13 2.96
CA GLU A 123 -1.81 24.38 3.54
C GLU A 123 -2.75 25.56 3.40
N SER A 124 -3.56 25.59 2.35
CA SER A 124 -4.58 26.61 2.15
C SER A 124 -5.72 26.52 3.18
N SER A 125 -5.88 25.37 3.83
CA SER A 125 -6.89 25.12 4.86
C SER A 125 -6.38 25.34 6.28
N ILE A 126 -5.08 25.60 6.46
CA ILE A 126 -4.52 25.88 7.79
C ILE A 126 -4.91 27.30 8.19
N GLU A 127 -5.44 27.45 9.40
CA GLU A 127 -5.77 28.75 9.96
C GLU A 127 -4.54 29.65 10.04
N ARG A 128 -4.76 30.96 9.89
CA ARG A 128 -3.69 31.96 9.99
C ARG A 128 -4.07 33.02 11.00
N ASP A 129 -3.07 33.52 11.72
CA ASP A 129 -3.26 34.67 12.61
C ASP A 129 -3.41 35.99 11.82
N SER A 130 -3.62 37.10 12.54
CA SER A 130 -3.81 38.43 11.94
C SER A 130 -2.64 38.93 11.11
N GLU A 131 -1.45 38.34 11.24
CA GLU A 131 -0.25 38.68 10.49
C GLU A 131 0.06 37.64 9.39
N GLY A 132 -0.84 36.68 9.16
CA GLY A 132 -0.75 35.70 8.08
C GLY A 132 0.13 34.50 8.38
N ARG A 133 0.55 34.29 9.64
CA ARG A 133 1.34 33.13 10.08
C ARG A 133 0.45 31.92 10.32
N TYR A 134 0.92 30.73 10.03
CA TYR A 134 0.16 29.49 10.26
C TYR A 134 -0.10 29.29 11.75
N PHE A 135 -1.36 29.18 12.14
CA PHE A 135 -1.76 29.00 13.53
C PHE A 135 -1.88 27.52 13.88
N LEU A 136 -1.24 27.10 14.97
CA LEU A 136 -1.32 25.75 15.52
C LEU A 136 -1.72 25.82 16.99
N ASP A 137 -2.81 25.16 17.35
CA ASP A 137 -3.32 25.13 18.72
C ASP A 137 -2.61 24.06 19.57
N PHE A 138 -1.30 24.23 19.77
CA PHE A 138 -0.47 23.36 20.62
C PHE A 138 0.20 24.15 21.75
N ASP A 139 0.59 23.46 22.82
CA ASP A 139 1.46 24.04 23.84
C ASP A 139 2.82 24.43 23.23
N PRO A 140 3.22 25.71 23.30
CA PRO A 140 4.48 26.18 22.73
C PRO A 140 5.71 25.48 23.28
N ALA A 141 5.71 25.16 24.59
CA ALA A 141 6.86 24.59 25.25
C ALA A 141 7.14 23.16 24.76
N SER A 142 6.09 22.36 24.61
CA SER A 142 6.14 21.00 24.12
C SER A 142 6.44 20.95 22.62
N PHE A 143 5.80 21.83 21.83
CA PHE A 143 6.10 21.96 20.40
C PHE A 143 7.57 22.33 20.15
N ARG A 144 8.16 23.21 20.98
CA ARG A 144 9.58 23.55 20.88
C ARG A 144 10.50 22.34 21.04
N LEU A 145 10.17 21.39 21.92
CA LEU A 145 10.94 20.16 22.10
C LEU A 145 10.86 19.28 20.84
N VAL A 146 9.67 19.14 20.26
CA VAL A 146 9.48 18.43 18.98
C VAL A 146 10.28 19.10 17.86
N LEU A 147 10.16 20.42 17.71
CA LEU A 147 10.85 21.14 16.65
C LEU A 147 12.38 21.04 16.76
N ASN A 148 12.92 21.12 17.98
CA ASN A 148 14.35 20.96 18.21
C ASN A 148 14.84 19.52 17.96
N PHE A 149 14.00 18.52 18.23
CA PHE A 149 14.29 17.14 17.86
C PHE A 149 14.39 16.99 16.34
N LEU A 150 13.41 17.49 15.57
CA LEU A 150 13.42 17.44 14.11
C LEU A 150 14.65 18.15 13.51
N ARG A 151 15.01 19.32 14.06
CA ARG A 151 16.23 20.04 13.66
C ARG A 151 17.50 19.24 13.92
N SER A 152 17.61 18.64 15.10
CA SER A 152 18.76 17.80 15.46
C SER A 152 18.84 16.55 14.59
N LYS A 153 17.70 15.94 14.28
CA LYS A 153 17.61 14.76 13.42
C LYS A 153 18.11 15.01 12.00
N ARG A 154 17.90 16.20 11.44
CA ARG A 154 18.49 16.58 10.14
C ARG A 154 20.02 16.69 10.15
N LEU A 155 20.61 16.87 11.34
CA LEU A 155 22.05 16.93 11.55
C LEU A 155 22.61 15.60 12.07
N GLU A 156 21.79 14.55 12.16
CA GLU A 156 22.19 13.24 12.65
C GLU A 156 23.22 12.60 11.71
N HIS A 157 24.23 11.96 12.31
CA HIS A 157 25.22 11.17 11.60
C HIS A 157 25.34 9.80 12.29
N GLU A 158 25.76 8.76 11.56
CA GLU A 158 25.83 7.39 12.06
C GLU A 158 26.65 7.24 13.37
N SER A 159 27.64 8.11 13.56
CA SER A 159 28.51 8.14 14.73
C SER A 159 27.87 8.77 15.98
N ALA A 160 26.85 9.61 15.82
CA ALA A 160 26.23 10.38 16.89
C ALA A 160 24.71 10.46 16.69
N PRO A 161 23.95 9.43 17.11
CA PRO A 161 22.50 9.46 17.00
C PRO A 161 21.92 10.56 17.90
N THR A 162 20.92 11.26 17.38
CA THR A 162 20.18 12.29 18.11
C THR A 162 19.37 11.63 19.22
N PRO A 163 19.61 11.99 20.50
CA PRO A 163 18.83 11.44 21.61
C PRO A 163 17.40 12.01 21.61
N PRO A 164 16.45 11.30 22.25
CA PRO A 164 15.11 11.84 22.44
C PRO A 164 15.16 13.12 23.32
N PRO A 165 14.18 14.03 23.19
CA PRO A 165 14.12 15.24 23.98
C PRO A 165 14.13 14.98 25.48
N ALA A 166 14.88 15.78 26.24
CA ALA A 166 14.80 15.80 27.69
C ALA A 166 13.52 16.55 28.11
N VAL A 167 12.48 15.80 28.47
CA VAL A 167 11.18 16.38 28.86
C VAL A 167 11.11 16.50 30.38
N PRO A 168 10.84 17.70 30.93
CA PRO A 168 10.60 17.89 32.36
C PRO A 168 9.42 17.02 32.86
N SER A 169 9.53 16.45 34.06
CA SER A 169 8.51 15.53 34.62
C SER A 169 7.10 16.10 34.61
N GLU A 170 6.97 17.40 34.89
CA GLU A 170 5.72 18.17 34.86
C GLU A 170 5.02 18.20 33.49
N ARG A 171 5.73 17.91 32.39
CA ARG A 171 5.21 17.99 31.01
C ARG A 171 5.26 16.67 30.26
N GLN A 172 5.75 15.60 30.88
CA GLN A 172 5.93 14.30 30.22
C GLN A 172 4.63 13.77 29.59
N GLU A 173 3.51 13.87 30.32
CA GLU A 173 2.22 13.41 29.82
C GLU A 173 1.75 14.23 28.61
N HIS A 174 1.80 15.56 28.72
CA HIS A 174 1.36 16.44 27.64
C HIS A 174 2.22 16.27 26.39
N PHE A 175 3.54 16.18 26.55
CA PHE A 175 4.48 15.93 25.46
C PHE A 175 4.22 14.59 24.78
N ARG A 176 3.96 13.53 25.55
CA ARG A 176 3.63 12.20 25.01
C ARG A 176 2.35 12.25 24.17
N ASN A 177 1.29 12.90 24.66
CA ASN A 177 0.04 13.03 23.92
C ASN A 177 0.25 13.84 22.61
N LEU A 178 1.07 14.89 22.66
CA LEU A 178 1.43 15.67 21.48
C LEU A 178 2.20 14.81 20.46
N VAL A 179 3.21 14.06 20.89
CA VAL A 179 4.00 13.18 20.00
C VAL A 179 3.12 12.10 19.36
N GLU A 180 2.20 11.53 20.12
CA GLU A 180 1.23 10.55 19.62
C GLU A 180 0.30 11.18 18.57
N TYR A 181 -0.27 12.35 18.88
CA TYR A 181 -1.11 13.09 17.94
C TYR A 181 -0.37 13.47 16.65
N LEU A 182 0.90 13.88 16.78
CA LEU A 182 1.72 14.24 15.63
C LEU A 182 2.18 13.02 14.81
N GLY A 183 2.02 11.81 15.33
CA GLY A 183 2.47 10.57 14.70
C GLY A 183 4.00 10.46 14.70
N LEU A 184 4.66 10.83 15.80
CA LEU A 184 6.13 10.81 15.95
C LEU A 184 6.63 9.80 17.01
N THR A 185 5.74 8.92 17.48
CA THR A 185 6.03 8.01 18.60
C THR A 185 7.13 7.01 18.27
N GLU A 186 7.10 6.42 17.08
CA GLU A 186 8.05 5.38 16.67
C GLU A 186 9.46 5.97 16.49
N GLU A 187 9.55 7.17 15.94
CA GLU A 187 10.77 7.92 15.68
C GLU A 187 11.50 8.26 16.98
N LEU A 188 10.75 8.68 18.01
CA LEU A 188 11.31 8.94 19.33
C LEU A 188 11.75 7.65 20.04
N GLN A 189 11.01 6.55 19.88
CA GLN A 189 11.39 5.25 20.43
C GLN A 189 12.68 4.73 19.79
N GLN A 190 12.78 4.79 18.46
CA GLN A 190 13.99 4.40 17.72
C GLN A 190 15.20 5.26 18.14
N ALA A 191 15.01 6.57 18.27
CA ALA A 191 16.06 7.47 18.75
C ALA A 191 16.55 7.09 20.17
N ALA A 192 15.63 6.71 21.05
CA ALA A 192 15.98 6.25 22.40
C ALA A 192 16.79 4.95 22.39
N GLU A 193 16.41 3.97 21.55
CA GLU A 193 17.12 2.70 21.43
C GLU A 193 18.53 2.87 20.84
N LEU A 194 18.66 3.69 19.79
CA LEU A 194 19.96 4.03 19.19
C LEU A 194 20.89 4.74 20.19
N ALA A 195 20.35 5.66 20.98
CA ALA A 195 21.11 6.35 22.02
C ALA A 195 21.56 5.40 23.16
N LYS A 196 20.74 4.40 23.51
CA LYS A 196 21.12 3.37 24.49
C LYS A 196 22.21 2.44 23.96
N ALA A 197 22.09 1.99 22.70
CA ALA A 197 23.04 1.07 22.08
C ALA A 197 24.47 1.64 21.97
N LYS A 198 24.61 2.97 21.88
CA LYS A 198 25.91 3.65 21.71
C LYS A 198 26.55 4.11 23.03
N ARG A 199 25.86 4.03 24.17
CA ARG A 199 26.47 4.37 25.47
C ARG A 199 27.60 3.38 25.80
N PRO A 200 28.85 3.83 26.00
CA PRO A 200 29.92 2.92 26.40
C PRO A 200 29.58 2.30 27.77
N LYS A 201 29.71 0.97 27.87
CA LYS A 201 29.64 0.25 29.15
C LYS A 201 30.70 0.86 30.06
N ALA A 202 30.30 1.40 31.22
CA ALA A 202 31.24 2.01 32.16
C ALA A 202 32.41 1.04 32.44
N PRO A 203 33.67 1.50 32.48
CA PRO A 203 34.78 0.64 32.85
C PRO A 203 34.50 0.04 34.23
N THR A 204 34.50 -1.28 34.31
CA THR A 204 34.40 -2.00 35.59
C THR A 204 35.47 -1.45 36.52
N PRO A 205 35.11 -1.01 37.75
CA PRO A 205 36.12 -0.57 38.70
C PRO A 205 37.13 -1.70 38.91
N PRO A 206 38.44 -1.40 38.99
CA PRO A 206 39.45 -2.42 39.23
C PRO A 206 39.13 -3.16 40.54
N PRO A 207 39.34 -4.49 40.61
CA PRO A 207 39.08 -5.23 41.83
C PRO A 207 39.91 -4.64 42.99
N PRO A 208 39.35 -4.59 44.21
CA PRO A 208 40.10 -4.10 45.37
C PRO A 208 41.39 -4.92 45.54
N PRO A 209 42.50 -4.28 45.94
CA PRO A 209 43.77 -4.97 46.08
C PRO A 209 43.66 -6.10 47.10
N LEU A 210 43.95 -7.33 46.65
CA LEU A 210 44.14 -8.49 47.51
C LEU A 210 45.46 -8.32 48.25
N GLY A 211 45.41 -7.88 49.50
CA GLY A 211 46.55 -8.00 50.41
C GLY A 211 46.69 -6.87 51.42
N ALA A 212 46.09 -7.06 52.60
CA ALA A 212 46.70 -6.70 53.89
C ALA A 212 45.92 -7.36 55.04
N SER A 213 45.84 -8.68 55.05
CA SER A 213 45.79 -9.39 56.34
C SER A 213 47.22 -9.48 56.86
N ILE A 214 47.66 -8.44 57.57
CA ILE A 214 48.87 -8.51 58.39
C ILE A 214 48.54 -7.89 59.74
N LEU A 215 48.35 -8.78 60.71
CA LEU A 215 48.75 -8.69 62.12
C LEU A 215 48.68 -7.31 62.78
N GLN A 216 47.70 -7.13 63.67
CA GLN A 216 47.95 -6.45 64.94
C GLN A 216 47.43 -7.31 66.09
N SER A 217 48.26 -7.32 67.14
CA SER A 217 48.40 -8.24 68.26
C SER A 217 47.21 -8.35 69.20
#